data_AF-A0A1G4Z7X9-F1
#
_entry.id   AF-A0A1G4Z7X9-F1
#
_cell.length_a   1.000
_cell.length_b   1.000
_cell.length_c   1.000
_cell.angle_alpha   90.00
_cell.angle_beta   90.00
_cell.angle_gamma   90.00
#
_symmetry.space_group_name_H-M   'P 1'
#
loop_
_entity.id
_entity.type
_entity.pdbx_description
1 polymer ?
#
loop_
_entity_poly.entity_id
_entity_poly.type
_entity_poly.pdbx_seq_one_letter_code
_entity_poly.pdbx_strand_id
1 'polypeptide(L)'
;MHNTSTPQVPTRNIPIYEIRIAVSAIETLTPHQRYTFYLLGHIFNELMCLQKLICFASPGHCDSRPIRKLPETAQAFFLIRVAACKVWEAKKALKHKKTRIVLEASVLPHMTEGQKRFEGLLSTIEDAGWIGKMRNQFGFHYPCFTQWERVTTPTKEWIDDSIFGSERSGNTFYASSEAVAREWFFRQSDMIKPHFTVESMIDMMVDVLKNMNRFLEDVIAVYIADVLHVDTYQDAGEISGFDFESITIPFWTHLSKETLIK
;
A
#
# COMPACT_ATOMS: atom_id res chain seq x y z
N MET A 1 31.81 -4.80 -34.33
CA MET A 1 30.74 -3.81 -34.04
C MET A 1 29.51 -4.59 -33.59
N HIS A 2 29.32 -4.75 -32.28
CA HIS A 2 28.11 -5.40 -31.74
C HIS A 2 27.00 -4.36 -31.68
N ASN A 3 25.99 -4.54 -32.53
CA ASN A 3 24.72 -3.85 -32.42
C ASN A 3 24.02 -4.31 -31.15
N THR A 4 24.21 -3.59 -30.05
CA THR A 4 23.35 -3.68 -28.88
C THR A 4 22.11 -2.84 -29.15
N SER A 5 21.14 -3.43 -29.85
CA SER A 5 19.80 -2.87 -29.89
C SER A 5 19.27 -2.84 -28.46
N THR A 6 19.23 -1.65 -27.87
CA THR A 6 18.60 -1.43 -26.57
C THR A 6 17.18 -1.98 -26.66
N PRO A 7 16.76 -2.93 -25.81
CA PRO A 7 15.39 -3.41 -25.84
C PRO A 7 14.48 -2.21 -25.63
N GLN A 8 13.65 -1.90 -26.65
CA GLN A 8 12.59 -0.92 -26.52
C GLN A 8 11.65 -1.44 -25.44
N VAL A 9 11.66 -0.79 -24.27
CA VAL A 9 10.63 -1.00 -23.26
C VAL A 9 9.31 -0.63 -23.94
N PRO A 10 8.34 -1.55 -24.06
CA PRO A 10 7.06 -1.22 -24.67
C PRO A 10 6.43 -0.09 -23.86
N THR A 11 6.33 1.11 -24.44
CA THR A 11 5.55 2.19 -23.85
C THR A 11 4.09 1.81 -24.00
N ARG A 12 3.54 1.15 -22.97
CA ARG A 12 2.11 0.85 -22.90
C ARG A 12 1.39 2.11 -22.44
N ASN A 13 1.10 2.97 -23.40
CA ASN A 13 0.18 4.08 -23.17
C ASN A 13 -1.18 3.51 -22.78
N ILE A 14 -1.81 4.09 -21.76
CA ILE A 14 -3.17 3.78 -21.35
C ILE A 14 -4.06 5.01 -21.60
N PRO A 15 -5.27 4.83 -22.13
CA PRO A 15 -6.21 5.93 -22.31
C PRO A 15 -6.68 6.46 -20.96
N ILE A 16 -6.94 7.76 -20.90
CA ILE A 16 -7.47 8.47 -19.73
C ILE A 16 -8.77 9.12 -20.13
N TYR A 17 -9.72 9.14 -19.20
CA TYR A 17 -10.98 9.84 -19.38
C TYR A 17 -11.20 10.81 -18.23
N GLU A 18 -11.77 11.97 -18.52
CA GLU A 18 -12.22 12.95 -17.54
C GLU A 18 -13.73 12.81 -17.34
N ILE A 19 -14.16 12.62 -16.08
CA ILE A 19 -15.56 12.73 -15.68
C ILE A 19 -15.74 14.08 -14.99
N ARG A 20 -16.46 15.00 -15.64
CA ARG A 20 -16.76 16.32 -15.08
C ARG A 20 -18.08 16.29 -14.33
N ILE A 21 -18.00 16.45 -13.01
CA ILE A 21 -19.18 16.61 -12.16
C ILE A 21 -19.47 18.11 -12.04
N ALA A 22 -20.62 18.54 -12.57
CA ALA A 22 -21.06 19.93 -12.45
C ALA A 22 -21.28 20.32 -10.98
N VAL A 23 -20.93 21.56 -10.62
CA VAL A 23 -21.17 22.09 -9.26
C VAL A 23 -22.64 21.97 -8.87
N SER A 24 -23.56 22.22 -9.82
CA SER A 24 -24.99 22.06 -9.60
C SER A 24 -25.39 20.63 -9.20
N ALA A 25 -24.72 19.60 -9.70
CA ALA A 25 -24.95 18.21 -9.29
C ALA A 25 -24.41 17.94 -7.87
N ILE A 26 -23.31 18.59 -7.46
CA ILE A 26 -22.81 18.51 -6.08
C ILE A 26 -23.73 19.27 -5.11
N GLU A 27 -24.40 20.33 -5.58
CA GLU A 27 -25.34 21.13 -4.80
C GLU A 27 -26.62 20.36 -4.44
N THR A 28 -27.05 19.41 -5.27
CA THR A 28 -28.21 18.54 -4.96
C THR A 28 -27.92 17.53 -3.86
N LEU A 29 -26.65 17.23 -3.59
CA LEU A 29 -26.27 16.32 -2.51
C LEU A 29 -26.53 16.93 -1.14
N THR A 30 -27.06 16.12 -0.23
CA THR A 30 -27.10 16.46 1.19
C THR A 30 -25.68 16.65 1.76
N PRO A 31 -25.51 17.36 2.89
CA PRO A 31 -24.19 17.54 3.49
C PRO A 31 -23.46 16.21 3.80
N HIS A 32 -24.19 15.18 4.21
CA HIS A 32 -23.60 13.85 4.48
C HIS A 32 -23.22 13.12 3.20
N GLN A 33 -24.02 13.23 2.13
CA GLN A 33 -23.68 12.68 0.82
C GLN A 33 -22.41 13.33 0.28
N ARG A 34 -22.37 14.66 0.26
CA ARG A 34 -21.20 15.42 -0.19
C ARG A 34 -19.93 15.07 0.59
N TYR A 35 -20.02 15.03 1.92
CA TYR A 35 -18.92 14.59 2.79
C TYR A 35 -18.45 13.17 2.43
N THR A 36 -19.39 12.24 2.26
CA THR A 36 -19.09 10.84 1.95
C THR A 36 -18.43 10.69 0.59
N PHE A 37 -18.95 11.37 -0.44
CA PHE A 37 -18.39 11.37 -1.79
C PHE A 37 -16.91 11.78 -1.80
N TYR A 38 -16.58 12.93 -1.22
CA TYR A 38 -15.19 13.41 -1.18
C TYR A 38 -14.30 12.53 -0.29
N LEU A 39 -14.81 12.02 0.82
CA LEU A 39 -14.06 11.12 1.69
C LEU A 39 -13.69 9.82 0.97
N LEU A 40 -14.62 9.22 0.23
CA LEU A 40 -14.39 7.97 -0.52
C LEU A 40 -13.34 8.17 -1.62
N GLY A 41 -13.44 9.26 -2.39
CA GLY A 41 -12.43 9.60 -3.39
C GLY A 41 -11.05 9.85 -2.78
N HIS A 42 -10.98 10.50 -1.62
CA HIS A 42 -9.73 10.72 -0.90
C HIS A 42 -9.11 9.39 -0.42
N ILE A 43 -9.91 8.52 0.21
CA ILE A 43 -9.45 7.19 0.65
C ILE A 43 -8.93 6.37 -0.55
N PHE A 44 -9.68 6.36 -1.66
CA PHE A 44 -9.28 5.65 -2.87
C PHE A 44 -7.93 6.15 -3.40
N ASN A 45 -7.73 7.46 -3.49
CA ASN A 45 -6.47 8.04 -3.97
C ASN A 45 -5.27 7.62 -3.10
N GLU A 46 -5.40 7.68 -1.78
CA GLU A 46 -4.32 7.29 -0.86
C GLU A 46 -4.00 5.80 -0.96
N LEU A 47 -5.03 4.94 -0.96
CA LEU A 47 -4.85 3.49 -0.99
C LEU A 47 -4.38 2.98 -2.36
N MET A 48 -4.81 3.60 -3.44
CA MET A 48 -4.32 3.30 -4.79
C MET A 48 -2.85 3.69 -4.94
N CYS A 49 -2.45 4.85 -4.39
CA CYS A 49 -1.05 5.25 -4.36
C CYS A 49 -0.21 4.24 -3.57
N LEU A 50 -0.66 3.82 -2.39
CA LEU A 50 0.04 2.84 -1.57
C LEU A 50 0.13 1.47 -2.25
N GLN A 51 -0.94 0.99 -2.89
CA GLN A 51 -0.91 -0.26 -3.65
C GLN A 51 0.14 -0.21 -4.77
N LYS A 52 0.18 0.89 -5.53
CA LYS A 52 1.20 1.12 -6.57
C LYS A 52 2.62 1.07 -6.01
N LEU A 53 2.87 1.77 -4.91
CA LEU A 53 4.19 1.78 -4.25
C LEU A 53 4.58 0.40 -3.73
N ILE A 54 3.64 -0.36 -3.16
CA ILE A 54 3.90 -1.72 -2.67
C ILE A 54 4.24 -2.65 -3.83
N CYS A 55 3.44 -2.66 -4.91
CA CYS A 55 3.76 -3.45 -6.11
C CYS A 55 5.17 -3.11 -6.64
N PHE A 56 5.51 -1.83 -6.66
CA PHE A 56 6.82 -1.36 -7.09
C PHE A 56 7.97 -1.73 -6.13
N ALA A 57 7.72 -1.83 -4.83
CA ALA A 57 8.74 -2.21 -3.85
C ALA A 57 8.89 -3.73 -3.68
N SER A 58 7.91 -4.52 -4.11
CA SER A 58 7.96 -5.98 -4.02
C SER A 58 9.09 -6.55 -4.89
N PRO A 59 9.88 -7.52 -4.39
CA PRO A 59 10.93 -8.17 -5.18
C PRO A 59 10.38 -8.79 -6.47
N GLY A 60 10.84 -8.29 -7.62
CA GLY A 60 10.44 -8.79 -8.95
C GLY A 60 11.46 -9.74 -9.60
N HIS A 61 12.51 -10.12 -8.89
CA HIS A 61 13.62 -10.89 -9.44
C HIS A 61 13.93 -12.18 -8.66
N CYS A 62 14.63 -13.13 -9.29
CA CYS A 62 14.99 -14.40 -8.68
C CYS A 62 16.26 -14.35 -7.80
N ASP A 63 16.89 -13.19 -7.59
CA ASP A 63 18.10 -13.07 -6.77
C ASP A 63 17.76 -13.15 -5.27
N SER A 64 18.11 -14.29 -4.67
CA SER A 64 17.81 -14.60 -3.27
C SER A 64 18.91 -14.20 -2.28
N ARG A 65 20.00 -13.56 -2.76
CA ARG A 65 21.11 -13.16 -1.88
C ARG A 65 20.64 -12.12 -0.85
N PRO A 66 21.11 -12.19 0.42
CA PRO A 66 20.69 -11.25 1.47
C PRO A 66 20.84 -9.77 1.12
N ILE A 67 21.92 -9.40 0.40
CA ILE A 67 22.19 -8.03 -0.05
C ILE A 67 21.13 -7.47 -1.01
N ARG A 68 20.32 -8.34 -1.62
CA ARG A 68 19.18 -7.96 -2.47
C ARG A 68 17.87 -8.12 -1.72
N LYS A 69 17.63 -9.31 -1.19
CA LYS A 69 16.33 -9.64 -0.58
C LYS A 69 16.03 -8.80 0.67
N LEU A 70 17.01 -8.58 1.56
CA LEU A 70 16.74 -7.90 2.83
C LEU A 70 16.30 -6.42 2.66
N PRO A 71 17.03 -5.57 1.90
CA PRO A 71 16.59 -4.21 1.65
C PRO A 71 15.21 -4.12 0.99
N GLU A 72 14.95 -4.95 -0.02
CA GLU A 72 13.68 -4.94 -0.76
C GLU A 72 12.50 -5.36 0.12
N THR A 73 12.66 -6.46 0.88
CA THR A 73 11.67 -6.87 1.87
C THR A 73 11.44 -5.79 2.93
N ALA A 74 12.48 -5.07 3.38
CA ALA A 74 12.34 -3.99 4.35
C ALA A 74 11.57 -2.78 3.79
N GLN A 75 11.81 -2.41 2.53
CA GLN A 75 11.08 -1.33 1.86
C GLN A 75 9.61 -1.69 1.68
N ALA A 76 9.33 -2.89 1.18
CA ALA A 76 7.96 -3.41 1.10
C ALA A 76 7.32 -3.42 2.49
N PHE A 77 8.04 -3.89 3.51
CA PHE A 77 7.55 -3.92 4.90
C PHE A 77 7.22 -2.52 5.44
N PHE A 78 8.05 -1.52 5.17
CA PHE A 78 7.74 -0.13 5.52
C PHE A 78 6.43 0.34 4.85
N LEU A 79 6.27 0.11 3.56
CA LEU A 79 5.07 0.54 2.83
C LEU A 79 3.81 -0.19 3.30
N ILE A 80 3.87 -1.49 3.60
CA ILE A 80 2.71 -2.19 4.15
C ILE A 80 2.35 -1.69 5.55
N ARG A 81 3.30 -1.23 6.37
CA ARG A 81 2.99 -0.62 7.67
C ARG A 81 2.16 0.64 7.50
N VAL A 82 2.55 1.50 6.55
CA VAL A 82 1.80 2.71 6.22
C VAL A 82 0.42 2.35 5.64
N ALA A 83 0.36 1.39 4.72
CA ALA A 83 -0.88 0.93 4.13
C ALA A 83 -1.85 0.33 5.16
N ALA A 84 -1.36 -0.51 6.08
CA ALA A 84 -2.16 -1.07 7.16
C ALA A 84 -2.80 0.04 8.02
N CYS A 85 -2.04 1.10 8.33
CA CYS A 85 -2.58 2.25 9.06
C CYS A 85 -3.71 2.94 8.27
N LYS A 86 -3.51 3.19 6.98
CA LYS A 86 -4.52 3.83 6.13
C LYS A 86 -5.74 2.96 5.92
N VAL A 87 -5.58 1.65 5.73
CA VAL A 87 -6.68 0.68 5.64
C VAL A 87 -7.49 0.65 6.94
N TRP A 88 -6.82 0.70 8.09
CA TRP A 88 -7.50 0.76 9.38
C TRP A 88 -8.35 2.03 9.53
N GLU A 89 -7.81 3.20 9.18
CA GLU A 89 -8.57 4.45 9.23
C GLU A 89 -9.71 4.47 8.19
N ALA A 90 -9.47 3.93 6.99
CA ALA A 90 -10.50 3.77 5.96
C ALA A 90 -11.65 2.88 6.46
N LYS A 91 -11.35 1.74 7.08
CA LYS A 91 -12.36 0.87 7.71
C LYS A 91 -13.18 1.64 8.75
N LYS A 92 -12.55 2.43 9.61
CA LYS A 92 -13.25 3.24 10.63
C LYS A 92 -14.12 4.31 9.97
N ALA A 93 -13.62 4.97 8.92
CA ALA A 93 -14.36 5.96 8.15
C ALA A 93 -15.60 5.36 7.49
N LEU A 94 -15.49 4.19 6.85
CA LEU A 94 -16.61 3.48 6.23
C LEU A 94 -17.66 3.04 7.26
N LYS A 95 -17.23 2.62 8.45
CA LYS A 95 -18.13 2.24 9.56
C LYS A 95 -18.70 3.44 10.32
N HIS A 96 -18.21 4.65 10.09
CA HIS A 96 -18.67 5.84 10.79
C HIS A 96 -20.15 6.11 10.44
N LYS A 97 -20.98 6.41 11.45
CA LYS A 97 -22.45 6.51 11.32
C LYS A 97 -22.90 7.34 10.10
N LYS A 98 -22.29 8.51 9.88
CA LYS A 98 -22.67 9.41 8.78
C LYS A 98 -22.39 8.80 7.40
N THR A 99 -21.23 8.19 7.25
CA THR A 99 -20.80 7.54 6.00
C THR A 99 -21.59 6.28 5.75
N ARG A 100 -21.77 5.44 6.79
CA ARG A 100 -22.52 4.20 6.73
C ARG A 100 -23.97 4.40 6.28
N ILE A 101 -24.66 5.40 6.83
CA ILE A 101 -26.05 5.73 6.43
C ILE A 101 -26.11 6.05 4.92
N VAL A 102 -25.17 6.83 4.41
CA VAL A 102 -25.13 7.19 2.98
C VAL A 102 -24.85 5.96 2.12
N LEU A 103 -23.91 5.10 2.53
CA LEU A 103 -23.61 3.86 1.80
C LEU A 103 -24.84 2.96 1.74
N GLU A 104 -25.46 2.66 2.88
CA GLU A 104 -26.61 1.75 3.00
C GLU A 104 -27.86 2.29 2.27
N ALA A 105 -28.09 3.60 2.27
CA ALA A 105 -29.29 4.19 1.68
C ALA A 105 -29.15 4.57 0.20
N SER A 106 -27.95 4.95 -0.26
CA SER A 106 -27.77 5.58 -1.58
C SER A 106 -26.83 4.83 -2.52
N VAL A 107 -26.01 3.89 -2.03
CA VAL A 107 -24.97 3.26 -2.85
C VAL A 107 -25.11 1.75 -2.90
N LEU A 108 -25.06 1.07 -1.74
CA LEU A 108 -25.09 -0.39 -1.67
C LEU A 108 -26.32 -1.03 -2.35
N PRO A 109 -27.53 -0.45 -2.32
CA PRO A 109 -28.69 -1.00 -3.03
C PRO A 109 -28.55 -1.01 -4.56
N HIS A 110 -27.70 -0.14 -5.12
CA HIS A 110 -27.44 -0.02 -6.55
C HIS A 110 -26.24 -0.85 -7.01
N MET A 111 -25.48 -1.42 -6.07
CA MET A 111 -24.38 -2.33 -6.36
C MET A 111 -24.86 -3.78 -6.40
N THR A 112 -24.37 -4.57 -7.36
CA THR A 112 -24.54 -6.03 -7.35
C THR A 112 -23.95 -6.61 -6.05
N GLU A 113 -24.79 -7.25 -5.24
CA GLU A 113 -24.41 -7.82 -3.94
C GLU A 113 -23.77 -6.79 -2.98
N GLY A 114 -24.14 -5.50 -3.07
CA GLY A 114 -23.46 -4.40 -2.38
C GLY A 114 -23.22 -4.64 -0.89
N GLN A 115 -24.26 -5.02 -0.14
CA GLN A 115 -24.15 -5.31 1.29
C GLN A 115 -23.17 -6.45 1.60
N LYS A 116 -23.28 -7.56 0.87
CA LYS A 116 -22.40 -8.73 1.02
C LYS A 116 -20.95 -8.39 0.70
N ARG A 117 -20.71 -7.56 -0.32
CA ARG A 117 -19.37 -7.11 -0.70
C ARG A 117 -18.77 -6.19 0.37
N PHE A 118 -19.57 -5.30 0.95
CA PHE A 118 -19.14 -4.46 2.06
C PHE A 118 -18.76 -5.29 3.29
N GLU A 119 -19.60 -6.25 3.68
CA GLU A 119 -19.31 -7.17 4.78
C GLU A 119 -18.09 -8.05 4.51
N GLY A 120 -17.94 -8.56 3.29
CA GLY A 120 -16.77 -9.33 2.87
C GLY A 120 -15.46 -8.53 2.93
N LEU A 121 -15.49 -7.25 2.54
CA LEU A 121 -14.36 -6.34 2.73
C LEU A 121 -14.01 -6.18 4.20
N LEU A 122 -15.02 -5.93 5.06
CA LEU A 122 -14.79 -5.78 6.49
C LEU A 122 -14.21 -7.06 7.11
N SER A 123 -14.71 -8.23 6.71
CA SER A 123 -14.19 -9.54 7.11
C SER A 123 -12.74 -9.71 6.69
N THR A 124 -12.40 -9.41 5.43
CA THR A 124 -11.01 -9.51 4.93
C THR A 124 -10.03 -8.70 5.78
N ILE A 125 -10.44 -7.49 6.22
CA ILE A 125 -9.62 -6.64 7.09
C ILE A 125 -9.53 -7.21 8.52
N GLU A 126 -10.60 -7.87 9.00
CA GLU A 126 -10.63 -8.51 10.33
C GLU A 126 -9.77 -9.77 10.39
N ASP A 127 -9.79 -10.57 9.32
CA ASP A 127 -8.94 -11.75 9.16
C ASP A 127 -7.45 -11.35 9.17
N ALA A 128 -7.13 -10.16 8.66
CA ALA A 128 -5.85 -9.49 8.82
C ALA A 128 -5.71 -8.80 10.19
N GLY A 129 -5.97 -9.53 11.29
CA GLY A 129 -6.03 -9.00 12.66
C GLY A 129 -4.77 -8.25 13.15
N TRP A 130 -3.64 -8.43 12.47
CA TRP A 130 -2.40 -7.69 12.72
C TRP A 130 -2.47 -6.22 12.31
N ILE A 131 -3.35 -5.83 11.37
CA ILE A 131 -3.50 -4.44 10.90
C ILE A 131 -3.84 -3.50 12.06
N GLY A 132 -4.76 -3.90 12.95
CA GLY A 132 -5.13 -3.09 14.10
C GLY A 132 -3.99 -2.92 15.11
N LYS A 133 -3.24 -3.99 15.38
CA LYS A 133 -2.03 -3.94 16.24
C LYS A 133 -0.96 -3.04 15.61
N MET A 134 -0.75 -3.21 14.30
CA MET A 134 0.22 -2.45 13.51
C MET A 134 -0.01 -0.95 13.63
N ARG A 135 -1.24 -0.51 13.39
CA ARG A 135 -1.64 0.89 13.50
C ARG A 135 -1.39 1.47 14.89
N ASN A 136 -1.73 0.73 15.94
CA ASN A 136 -1.67 1.27 17.31
C ASN A 136 -0.25 1.32 17.88
N GLN A 137 0.65 0.44 17.46
CA GLN A 137 1.95 0.27 18.11
C GLN A 137 3.14 0.64 17.22
N PHE A 138 3.02 0.57 15.89
CA PHE A 138 4.18 0.77 15.00
C PHE A 138 3.91 1.61 13.75
N GLY A 139 2.69 2.08 13.55
CA GLY A 139 2.36 2.91 12.39
C GLY A 139 3.19 4.19 12.35
N PHE A 140 3.27 4.89 13.49
CA PHE A 140 3.89 6.22 13.60
C PHE A 140 4.64 6.43 14.91
N HIS A 141 4.93 5.36 15.65
CA HIS A 141 5.59 5.44 16.95
C HIS A 141 6.90 4.67 16.94
N TYR A 142 7.97 5.32 17.40
CA TYR A 142 9.19 4.62 17.74
C TYR A 142 9.05 3.97 19.12
N PRO A 143 9.58 2.76 19.29
CA PRO A 143 9.63 2.10 20.59
C PRO A 143 10.52 2.86 21.56
N CYS A 144 10.13 2.88 22.83
CA CYS A 144 10.97 3.37 23.90
C CYS A 144 12.00 2.33 24.35
N PHE A 145 12.99 2.75 25.15
CA PHE A 145 14.07 1.89 25.63
C PHE A 145 13.56 0.57 26.24
N THR A 146 12.58 0.63 27.15
CA THR A 146 12.05 -0.57 27.84
C THR A 146 11.33 -1.54 26.90
N GLN A 147 10.83 -1.06 25.77
CA GLN A 147 10.21 -1.91 24.75
C GLN A 147 11.25 -2.63 23.89
N TRP A 148 12.43 -2.03 23.70
CA TRP A 148 13.49 -2.54 22.83
C TRP A 148 14.64 -3.25 23.54
N GLU A 149 14.86 -2.98 24.82
CA GLU A 149 15.98 -3.53 25.60
C GLU A 149 16.20 -5.03 25.34
N ARG A 150 15.12 -5.82 25.35
CA ARG A 150 15.19 -7.27 25.16
C ARG A 150 15.57 -7.72 23.75
N VAL A 151 15.25 -6.94 22.71
CA VAL A 151 15.58 -7.27 21.31
C VAL A 151 16.86 -6.60 20.85
N THR A 152 17.38 -5.63 21.61
CA THR A 152 18.68 -4.97 21.35
C THR A 152 19.81 -5.52 22.22
N THR A 153 19.52 -6.35 23.23
CA THR A 153 20.54 -6.97 24.09
C THR A 153 21.14 -8.19 23.38
N PRO A 154 22.47 -8.22 23.15
CA PRO A 154 23.12 -9.34 22.49
C PRO A 154 22.93 -10.67 23.22
N THR A 155 22.72 -11.74 22.46
CA THR A 155 22.71 -13.12 22.96
C THR A 155 23.75 -13.97 22.24
N LYS A 156 23.96 -15.23 22.66
CA LYS A 156 24.97 -16.11 22.05
C LYS A 156 24.61 -16.53 20.63
N GLU A 157 23.34 -16.38 20.26
CA GLU A 157 22.78 -16.74 18.95
C GLU A 157 22.85 -15.59 17.94
N TRP A 158 23.29 -14.40 18.36
CA TRP A 158 23.44 -13.25 17.46
C TRP A 158 24.57 -13.48 16.46
N ILE A 159 24.38 -12.93 15.27
CA ILE A 159 25.39 -12.86 14.22
C ILE A 159 25.89 -11.42 14.09
N ASP A 160 26.99 -11.24 13.37
CA ASP A 160 27.54 -9.91 13.10
C ASP A 160 26.56 -9.04 12.31
N ASP A 161 26.59 -7.74 12.63
CA ASP A 161 25.76 -6.76 11.95
C ASP A 161 26.19 -6.54 10.50
N SER A 162 25.19 -6.39 9.63
CA SER A 162 25.42 -6.05 8.23
C SER A 162 24.88 -4.66 7.91
N ILE A 163 25.75 -3.80 7.40
CA ILE A 163 25.37 -2.51 6.81
C ILE A 163 25.71 -2.60 5.33
N PHE A 164 24.69 -2.56 4.48
CA PHE A 164 24.86 -2.55 3.04
C PHE A 164 24.88 -1.11 2.57
N GLY A 165 26.09 -0.59 2.31
CA GLY A 165 26.28 0.76 1.79
C GLY A 165 26.38 0.80 0.27
N SER A 166 26.21 2.00 -0.28
CA SER A 166 26.53 2.35 -1.66
C SER A 166 27.18 3.72 -1.69
N GLU A 167 27.78 4.08 -2.82
CA GLU A 167 28.39 5.38 -3.09
C GLU A 167 27.42 6.57 -2.90
N ARG A 168 26.12 6.33 -2.81
CA ARG A 168 25.10 7.35 -2.52
C ARG A 168 24.51 7.15 -1.12
N SER A 169 24.48 8.22 -0.32
CA SER A 169 23.97 8.18 1.06
C SER A 169 22.52 7.68 1.17
N GLY A 170 21.68 7.91 0.16
CA GLY A 170 20.31 7.40 0.11
C GLY A 170 20.20 5.88 -0.09
N ASN A 171 21.31 5.20 -0.39
CA ASN A 171 21.36 3.77 -0.69
C ASN A 171 22.18 3.03 0.40
N THR A 172 21.89 3.30 1.67
CA THR A 172 22.48 2.56 2.80
C THR A 172 21.37 1.84 3.54
N PHE A 173 21.54 0.54 3.78
CA PHE A 173 20.59 -0.28 4.52
C PHE A 173 21.25 -0.93 5.74
N TYR A 174 20.69 -0.65 6.90
CA TYR A 174 21.12 -1.17 8.21
C TYR A 174 20.31 -2.44 8.51
N ALA A 175 20.84 -3.60 8.10
CA ALA A 175 20.09 -4.85 8.13
C ALA A 175 19.70 -5.27 9.55
N SER A 176 20.60 -5.08 10.52
CA SER A 176 20.36 -5.43 11.91
C SER A 176 19.32 -4.54 12.57
N SER A 177 19.32 -3.24 12.28
CA SER A 177 18.30 -2.33 12.79
C SER A 177 16.89 -2.74 12.33
N GLU A 178 16.76 -3.16 11.07
CA GLU A 178 15.51 -3.69 10.54
C GLU A 178 15.15 -5.06 11.15
N ALA A 179 16.13 -5.95 11.34
CA ALA A 179 15.90 -7.25 11.97
C ALA A 179 15.39 -7.10 13.42
N VAL A 180 15.97 -6.18 14.20
CA VAL A 180 15.51 -5.84 15.56
C VAL A 180 14.10 -5.27 15.54
N ALA A 181 13.82 -4.33 14.65
CA ALA A 181 12.49 -3.72 14.52
C ALA A 181 11.42 -4.78 14.18
N ARG A 182 11.72 -5.70 13.26
CA ARG A 182 10.87 -6.83 12.90
C ARG A 182 10.66 -7.81 14.05
N GLU A 183 11.74 -8.23 14.72
CA GLU A 183 11.66 -9.14 15.86
C GLU A 183 10.77 -8.56 16.96
N TRP A 184 10.94 -7.27 17.27
CA TRP A 184 10.07 -6.59 18.20
C TRP A 184 8.60 -6.61 17.75
N PHE A 185 8.34 -6.33 16.47
CA PHE A 185 7.00 -6.37 15.90
C PHE A 185 6.32 -7.74 16.03
N PHE A 186 7.01 -8.82 15.64
CA PHE A 186 6.44 -10.17 15.71
C PHE A 186 6.17 -10.61 17.15
N ARG A 187 7.00 -10.18 18.11
CA ARG A 187 6.78 -10.44 19.54
C ARG A 187 5.53 -9.76 20.09
N GLN A 188 5.23 -8.52 19.70
CA GLN A 188 4.02 -7.83 20.21
C GLN A 188 2.73 -8.33 19.54
N SER A 189 2.85 -8.84 18.32
CA SER A 189 1.66 -9.17 17.53
C SER A 189 1.05 -10.51 17.93
N ASP A 190 1.62 -11.25 18.89
CA ASP A 190 1.34 -12.68 19.17
C ASP A 190 1.44 -13.54 17.89
N MET A 191 2.17 -13.03 16.89
CA MET A 191 2.31 -13.65 15.57
C MET A 191 3.51 -14.58 15.52
N ILE A 192 3.92 -15.09 16.67
CA ILE A 192 4.87 -16.20 16.81
C ILE A 192 4.15 -17.50 16.43
N LYS A 193 3.48 -17.51 15.28
CA LYS A 193 3.15 -18.74 14.58
C LYS A 193 4.37 -19.06 13.71
N PRO A 194 4.89 -20.30 13.70
CA PRO A 194 6.09 -20.70 12.96
C PRO A 194 6.11 -20.37 11.45
N HIS A 195 4.97 -19.95 10.89
CA HIS A 195 4.77 -19.73 9.46
C HIS A 195 4.40 -18.28 9.09
N PHE A 196 4.30 -17.37 10.07
CA PHE A 196 3.93 -15.99 9.79
C PHE A 196 5.17 -15.17 9.42
N THR A 197 5.33 -14.87 8.13
CA THR A 197 6.49 -14.16 7.58
C THR A 197 6.12 -12.75 7.12
N VAL A 198 7.13 -11.90 6.90
CA VAL A 198 6.92 -10.58 6.29
C VAL A 198 6.30 -10.74 4.90
N GLU A 199 6.75 -11.73 4.14
CA GLU A 199 6.20 -12.07 2.83
C GLU A 199 4.70 -12.40 2.90
N SER A 200 4.28 -13.23 3.87
CA SER A 200 2.85 -13.52 4.08
C SER A 200 2.04 -12.27 4.45
N MET A 201 2.63 -11.33 5.20
CA MET A 201 1.98 -10.05 5.47
C MET A 201 1.82 -9.19 4.22
N ILE A 202 2.84 -9.17 3.37
CA ILE A 202 2.82 -8.46 2.09
C ILE A 202 1.68 -9.01 1.23
N ASP A 203 1.61 -10.33 1.06
CA ASP A 203 0.58 -10.98 0.24
C ASP A 203 -0.84 -10.65 0.75
N MET A 204 -1.08 -10.83 2.05
CA MET A 204 -2.37 -10.47 2.64
C MET A 204 -2.70 -8.98 2.51
N MET A 205 -1.71 -8.09 2.68
CA MET A 205 -1.94 -6.66 2.54
C MET A 205 -2.27 -6.29 1.10
N VAL A 206 -1.61 -6.92 0.13
CA VAL A 206 -1.92 -6.77 -1.30
C VAL A 206 -3.36 -7.20 -1.57
N ASP A 207 -3.82 -8.32 -1.01
CA ASP A 207 -5.21 -8.79 -1.19
C ASP A 207 -6.23 -7.86 -0.53
N VAL A 208 -5.94 -7.36 0.68
CA VAL A 208 -6.77 -6.37 1.36
C VAL A 208 -6.87 -5.08 0.54
N LEU A 209 -5.75 -4.57 -0.01
CA LEU A 209 -5.73 -3.36 -0.84
C LEU A 209 -6.50 -3.57 -2.15
N LYS A 210 -6.33 -4.72 -2.81
CA LYS A 210 -7.10 -5.08 -4.00
C LYS A 210 -8.60 -5.07 -3.72
N ASN A 211 -9.03 -5.72 -2.64
CA ASN A 211 -10.45 -5.79 -2.27
C ASN A 211 -11.01 -4.42 -1.88
N MET A 212 -10.24 -3.62 -1.12
CA MET A 212 -10.64 -2.26 -0.72
C MET A 212 -10.75 -1.33 -1.93
N ASN A 213 -9.75 -1.30 -2.82
CA ASN A 213 -9.75 -0.41 -3.98
C ASN A 213 -10.85 -0.79 -4.98
N ARG A 214 -11.08 -2.09 -5.23
CA ARG A 214 -12.21 -2.55 -6.07
C ARG A 214 -13.57 -2.15 -5.49
N PHE A 215 -13.74 -2.29 -4.17
CA PHE A 215 -14.97 -1.88 -3.52
C PHE A 215 -15.18 -0.36 -3.62
N LEU A 216 -14.14 0.44 -3.37
CA LEU A 216 -14.20 1.89 -3.46
C LEU A 216 -14.45 2.38 -4.89
N GLU A 217 -13.83 1.76 -5.89
CA GLU A 217 -14.06 2.03 -7.30
C GLU A 217 -15.53 1.86 -7.66
N ASP A 218 -16.12 0.73 -7.30
CA ASP A 218 -17.53 0.46 -7.60
C ASP A 218 -18.48 1.38 -6.82
N VAL A 219 -18.17 1.67 -5.56
CA VAL A 219 -18.92 2.64 -4.74
C VAL A 219 -18.90 4.03 -5.39
N ILE A 220 -17.74 4.48 -5.85
CA ILE A 220 -17.58 5.79 -6.50
C ILE A 220 -18.30 5.79 -7.86
N ALA A 221 -18.19 4.72 -8.64
CA ALA A 221 -18.87 4.57 -9.92
C ALA A 221 -20.40 4.67 -9.76
N VAL A 222 -20.97 3.94 -8.80
CA VAL A 222 -22.40 4.04 -8.46
C VAL A 222 -22.75 5.44 -7.97
N TYR A 223 -21.89 6.08 -7.18
CA TYR A 223 -22.12 7.47 -6.75
C TYR A 223 -22.25 8.43 -7.93
N ILE A 224 -21.35 8.30 -8.90
CA ILE A 224 -21.32 9.15 -10.10
C ILE A 224 -22.54 8.87 -10.98
N ALA A 225 -22.83 7.60 -11.26
CA ALA A 225 -23.90 7.21 -12.18
C ALA A 225 -25.31 7.36 -11.57
N ASP A 226 -25.52 6.84 -10.36
CA ASP A 226 -26.87 6.68 -9.80
C ASP A 226 -27.25 7.79 -8.82
N VAL A 227 -26.27 8.45 -8.17
CA VAL A 227 -26.55 9.53 -7.20
C VAL A 227 -26.37 10.91 -7.85
N LEU A 228 -25.32 11.08 -8.66
CA LEU A 228 -25.02 12.34 -9.34
C LEU A 228 -25.58 12.42 -10.77
N HIS A 229 -26.02 11.28 -11.33
CA HIS A 229 -26.56 11.18 -12.69
C HIS A 229 -25.61 11.74 -13.76
N VAL A 230 -24.32 11.47 -13.60
CA VAL A 230 -23.29 11.82 -14.58
C VAL A 230 -23.02 10.62 -15.47
N ASP A 231 -23.34 10.74 -16.76
CA ASP A 231 -23.28 9.68 -17.77
C ASP A 231 -22.28 9.99 -18.90
N THR A 232 -21.61 11.15 -18.84
CA THR A 232 -20.65 11.59 -19.86
C THR A 232 -19.22 11.57 -19.33
N TYR A 233 -18.30 11.14 -20.20
CA TYR A 233 -16.87 11.23 -20.01
C TYR A 233 -16.23 11.84 -21.25
N GLN A 234 -15.14 12.57 -21.05
CA GLN A 234 -14.36 13.18 -22.12
C GLN A 234 -13.04 12.43 -22.24
N ASP A 235 -12.61 12.12 -23.47
CA ASP A 235 -11.26 11.61 -23.71
C ASP A 235 -10.23 12.66 -23.26
N ALA A 236 -9.31 12.25 -22.38
CA ALA A 236 -8.25 13.07 -21.82
C ALA A 236 -6.87 12.68 -22.37
N GLY A 237 -6.82 11.83 -23.39
CA GLY A 237 -5.61 11.38 -24.07
C GLY A 237 -5.01 10.13 -23.44
N GLU A 238 -3.69 10.00 -23.56
CA GLU A 238 -2.96 8.83 -23.10
C GLU A 238 -1.83 9.23 -22.13
N ILE A 239 -1.58 8.40 -21.12
CA ILE A 239 -0.37 8.46 -20.29
C ILE A 239 0.40 7.16 -20.39
N SER A 240 1.70 7.22 -20.10
CA SER A 240 2.50 6.02 -19.85
C SER A 240 1.89 5.26 -18.67
N GLY A 241 1.23 4.14 -18.97
CA GLY A 241 0.74 3.20 -17.98
C GLY A 241 1.86 2.27 -17.57
N PHE A 242 2.07 2.15 -16.27
CA PHE A 242 3.03 1.21 -15.74
C PHE A 242 2.42 -0.19 -15.71
N ASP A 243 3.13 -1.16 -16.29
CA ASP A 243 2.81 -2.57 -16.06
C ASP A 243 3.26 -2.91 -14.64
N PHE A 244 2.29 -3.04 -13.73
CA PHE A 244 2.50 -3.33 -12.31
C PHE A 244 3.37 -4.56 -12.06
N GLU A 245 3.51 -5.46 -13.04
CA GLU A 245 4.33 -6.66 -12.94
C GLU A 245 5.81 -6.43 -13.31
N SER A 246 6.16 -5.26 -13.88
CA SER A 246 7.45 -5.05 -14.56
C SER A 246 8.38 -4.01 -13.92
N ILE A 247 7.96 -3.36 -12.83
CA ILE A 247 8.70 -2.23 -12.27
C ILE A 247 9.04 -2.50 -10.81
N THR A 248 10.33 -2.41 -10.51
CA THR A 248 10.90 -2.56 -9.16
C THR A 248 11.57 -1.25 -8.75
N ILE A 249 11.45 -0.80 -7.50
CA ILE A 249 12.32 0.25 -6.95
C ILE A 249 13.75 -0.26 -7.08
N PRO A 250 14.62 0.35 -7.92
CA PRO A 250 16.02 -0.03 -7.88
C PRO A 250 16.60 0.43 -6.52
N PHE A 251 16.99 -0.52 -5.66
CA PHE A 251 17.70 -0.20 -4.41
C PHE A 251 19.06 0.46 -4.66
N TRP A 252 19.63 0.24 -5.86
CA TRP A 252 20.93 0.79 -6.23
C TRP A 252 20.82 1.62 -7.50
N THR A 253 21.11 2.91 -7.39
CA THR A 253 21.30 3.80 -8.54
C THR A 253 22.80 4.06 -8.76
N HIS A 254 23.22 4.02 -10.03
CA HIS A 254 24.61 3.95 -10.50
C HIS A 254 25.51 5.13 -10.07
N LEU A 255 26.79 4.90 -9.72
CA LEU A 255 27.90 5.87 -9.78
C LEU A 255 29.22 5.13 -10.12
N SER A 256 30.19 5.87 -10.69
CA SER A 256 31.41 5.31 -11.27
C SER A 256 32.50 5.08 -10.22
N LYS A 257 33.26 3.99 -10.44
CA LYS A 257 34.36 3.47 -9.59
C LYS A 257 35.47 4.47 -9.23
N GLU A 258 35.49 5.65 -9.84
CA GLU A 258 36.57 6.63 -9.72
C GLU A 258 36.63 7.34 -8.36
N THR A 259 35.63 7.14 -7.48
CA THR A 259 35.53 7.86 -6.20
C THR A 259 35.89 7.01 -4.97
N LEU A 260 35.99 5.68 -5.10
CA LEU A 260 36.09 4.75 -3.96
C LEU A 260 37.51 4.34 -3.55
N ILE A 261 38.55 4.83 -4.23
CA ILE A 261 39.94 4.60 -3.81
C ILE A 261 40.61 5.98 -3.68
N LYS A 262 40.73 6.43 -2.43
CA LYS A 262 41.78 7.35 -1.99
C LYS A 262 42.50 6.71 -0.82
#